data_AF-K5XLF9-F1
#
_entry.id   AF-K5XLF9-F1
#
_cell.length_a   1.000
_cell.length_b   1.000
_cell.length_c   1.000
_cell.angle_alpha   90.00
_cell.angle_beta   90.00
_cell.angle_gamma   90.00
#
_symmetry.space_group_name_H-M   'P 1'
#
loop_
_entity.id
_entity.type
_entity.pdbx_description
1 polymer ?
#
loop_
_entity_poly.entity_id
_entity_poly.type
_entity_poly.pdbx_seq_one_letter_code
_entity_poly.pdbx_strand_id
1 'polypeptide(L)'
;MPATFPSTRLTATSPPNPLFPAKKSKSKKKKRPTEEERFAIGQTKRLLKRGKRSQKWEIRYQLVLSAVRSTIAILQNFGLSCAAFGSLACKLYGEFRFPEDVNLLVLQPPQQGDPNSSILPHTVEEIKKLIIDADPVHYYFKTPGDLFYREEGYRTDCRVDIVLPGTMHLPNLLPPEPSGGATTANADTGDGAASATGRQIITVSGIPVIPFCLLLLHK
;
A
#
# COMPACT_ATOMS: atom_id res chain seq x y z
N MET A 1 -1.25 -26.90 -41.01
CA MET A 1 -0.12 -27.86 -40.88
C MET A 1 0.53 -27.63 -39.53
N PRO A 2 0.53 -28.59 -38.59
CA PRO A 2 1.15 -28.41 -37.27
C PRO A 2 2.67 -28.62 -37.38
N ALA A 3 3.44 -27.64 -36.90
CA ALA A 3 4.89 -27.71 -36.83
C ALA A 3 5.32 -28.43 -35.55
N THR A 4 5.89 -29.63 -35.71
CA THR A 4 6.47 -30.46 -34.66
C THR A 4 7.86 -29.92 -34.32
N PHE A 5 8.06 -29.44 -33.08
CA PHE A 5 9.38 -29.01 -32.61
C PHE A 5 10.11 -30.17 -31.89
N PRO A 6 11.42 -30.38 -32.15
CA PRO A 6 12.18 -31.45 -31.53
C PRO A 6 12.57 -31.12 -30.08
N SER A 7 12.25 -32.04 -29.17
CA SER A 7 12.61 -31.98 -27.75
C SER A 7 14.08 -32.34 -27.56
N THR A 8 14.92 -31.35 -27.22
CA THR A 8 16.35 -31.57 -26.94
C THR A 8 16.54 -31.87 -25.46
N ARG A 9 16.85 -33.14 -25.16
CA ARG A 9 17.09 -33.63 -23.80
C ARG A 9 18.53 -33.33 -23.40
N LEU A 10 18.74 -32.36 -22.50
CA LEU A 10 20.05 -32.05 -21.93
C LEU A 10 20.37 -33.04 -20.79
N THR A 11 21.39 -33.87 -21.00
CA THR A 11 21.98 -34.76 -20.01
C THR A 11 22.92 -33.97 -19.10
N ALA A 12 22.50 -33.75 -17.85
CA ALA A 12 23.32 -33.12 -16.82
C ALA A 12 24.39 -34.10 -16.32
N THR A 13 25.66 -33.80 -16.59
CA THR A 13 26.84 -34.50 -16.05
C THR A 13 27.12 -33.96 -14.65
N SER A 14 27.08 -34.81 -13.62
CA SER A 14 27.35 -34.38 -12.24
C SER A 14 28.84 -34.10 -12.02
N PRO A 15 29.23 -32.98 -11.40
CA PRO A 15 30.64 -32.72 -11.08
C PRO A 15 31.14 -33.64 -9.94
N PRO A 16 32.43 -34.01 -9.95
CA PRO A 16 33.04 -34.86 -8.93
C PRO A 16 33.14 -34.14 -7.57
N ASN A 17 32.83 -34.87 -6.50
CA ASN A 17 32.92 -34.39 -5.12
C ASN A 17 34.36 -34.03 -4.72
N PRO A 18 34.63 -32.82 -4.22
CA PRO A 18 35.94 -32.46 -3.70
C PRO A 18 36.21 -33.16 -2.36
N LEU A 19 37.30 -33.92 -2.32
CA LEU A 19 37.81 -34.61 -1.14
C LEU A 19 38.35 -33.58 -0.13
N PHE A 20 37.60 -33.32 0.94
CA PHE A 20 38.02 -32.37 1.97
C PHE A 20 39.08 -32.96 2.93
N PRO A 21 40.15 -32.20 3.25
CA PRO A 21 41.16 -32.64 4.21
C PRO A 21 40.63 -32.65 5.65
N ALA A 22 40.90 -33.76 6.34
CA ALA A 22 40.57 -33.95 7.75
C ALA A 22 41.26 -32.91 8.65
N LYS A 23 40.52 -31.91 9.11
CA LYS A 23 41.02 -30.91 10.06
C LYS A 23 41.08 -31.51 11.47
N LYS A 24 42.30 -31.69 11.99
CA LYS A 24 42.56 -32.04 13.39
C LYS A 24 42.00 -30.96 14.32
N SER A 25 40.94 -31.31 15.06
CA SER A 25 40.28 -30.44 16.04
C SER A 25 41.14 -30.32 17.31
N LYS A 26 41.78 -29.17 17.49
CA LYS A 26 42.35 -28.79 18.80
C LYS A 26 41.21 -28.34 19.71
N SER A 27 40.86 -29.19 20.69
CA SER A 27 39.85 -28.93 21.70
C SER A 27 40.24 -27.76 22.62
N LYS A 28 39.89 -26.53 22.24
CA LYS A 28 39.95 -25.37 23.14
C LYS A 28 38.85 -25.50 24.20
N LYS A 29 39.26 -25.66 25.47
CA LYS A 29 38.38 -25.71 26.63
C LYS A 29 37.64 -24.36 26.77
N LYS A 30 36.37 -24.32 26.35
CA LYS A 30 35.54 -23.11 26.34
C LYS A 30 35.18 -22.73 27.78
N LYS A 31 35.79 -21.66 28.31
CA LYS A 31 35.49 -21.10 29.63
C LYS A 31 34.01 -20.72 29.68
N ARG A 32 33.29 -21.14 30.73
CA ARG A 32 31.86 -20.78 30.90
C ARG A 32 31.75 -19.27 31.16
N PRO A 33 30.85 -18.56 30.47
CA PRO A 33 30.66 -17.13 30.68
C PRO A 33 30.07 -16.85 32.06
N THR A 34 30.55 -15.77 32.68
CA THR A 34 30.12 -15.23 33.97
C THR A 34 28.68 -14.71 33.91
N GLU A 35 28.00 -14.55 35.05
CA GLU A 35 26.61 -14.08 35.08
C GLU A 35 26.44 -12.66 34.51
N GLU A 36 27.40 -11.79 34.78
CA GLU A 36 27.42 -10.42 34.25
C GLU A 36 27.54 -10.41 32.71
N GLU A 37 28.41 -11.25 32.15
CA GLU A 37 28.51 -11.44 30.70
C GLU A 37 27.20 -11.97 30.11
N ARG A 38 26.51 -12.89 30.80
CA ARG A 38 25.21 -13.41 30.33
C ARG A 38 24.14 -12.32 30.31
N PHE A 39 24.12 -11.43 31.30
CA PHE A 39 23.18 -10.32 31.36
C PHE A 39 23.43 -9.29 30.25
N ALA A 40 24.70 -8.89 30.05
CA ALA A 40 25.10 -7.98 28.98
C ALA A 40 24.79 -8.55 27.57
N ILE A 41 25.04 -9.85 27.36
CA ILE A 41 24.67 -10.57 26.12
C ILE A 41 23.13 -10.56 25.94
N GLY A 42 22.36 -10.67 27.02
CA GLY A 42 20.90 -10.59 26.96
C GLY A 42 20.38 -9.22 26.51
N GLN A 43 20.92 -8.14 27.06
CA GLN A 43 20.52 -6.78 26.72
C GLN A 43 20.87 -6.41 25.27
N THR A 44 22.10 -6.69 24.85
CA THR A 44 22.55 -6.45 23.46
C THR A 44 21.70 -7.21 22.44
N LYS A 45 21.37 -8.48 22.71
CA LYS A 45 20.43 -9.26 21.87
C LYS A 45 19.05 -8.62 21.77
N ARG A 46 18.52 -8.05 22.87
CA ARG A 46 17.23 -7.35 22.86
C ARG A 46 17.28 -6.08 22.01
N LEU A 47 18.34 -5.27 22.12
CA LEU A 47 18.51 -4.06 21.31
C LEU A 47 18.65 -4.38 19.82
N LEU A 48 19.48 -5.38 19.46
CA LEU A 48 19.61 -5.86 18.08
C LEU A 48 18.27 -6.37 17.53
N LYS A 49 17.48 -7.07 18.34
CA LYS A 49 16.14 -7.54 17.94
C LYS A 49 15.17 -6.37 17.71
N ARG A 50 15.26 -5.30 18.51
CA ARG A 50 14.45 -4.08 18.32
C ARG A 50 14.84 -3.35 17.02
N GLY A 51 16.14 -3.19 16.75
CA GLY A 51 16.63 -2.58 15.52
C GLY A 51 16.17 -3.33 14.26
N LYS A 52 16.30 -4.66 14.24
CA LYS A 52 15.84 -5.50 13.12
C LYS A 52 14.33 -5.40 12.87
N ARG A 53 13.52 -5.31 13.93
CA ARG A 53 12.08 -5.12 13.80
C ARG A 53 11.76 -3.75 13.19
N SER A 54 12.44 -2.70 13.63
CA SER A 54 12.26 -1.35 13.10
C SER A 54 12.55 -1.30 11.60
N GLN A 55 13.65 -1.89 11.16
CA GLN A 55 14.01 -1.91 9.74
C GLN A 55 12.99 -2.68 8.90
N LYS A 56 12.48 -3.81 9.39
CA LYS A 56 11.42 -4.57 8.71
C LYS A 56 10.16 -3.72 8.51
N TRP A 57 9.76 -2.97 9.53
CA TRP A 57 8.58 -2.10 9.46
C TRP A 57 8.78 -0.91 8.52
N GLU A 58 9.98 -0.33 8.49
CA GLU A 58 10.29 0.75 7.56
C GLU A 58 10.22 0.28 6.11
N ILE A 59 10.83 -0.87 5.78
CA ILE A 59 10.75 -1.48 4.45
C ILE A 59 9.29 -1.73 4.06
N ARG A 60 8.47 -2.25 4.99
CA ARG A 60 7.04 -2.47 4.73
C ARG A 60 6.30 -1.15 4.52
N TYR A 61 6.61 -0.12 5.30
CA TYR A 61 5.98 1.18 5.16
C TYR A 61 6.28 1.82 3.81
N GLN A 62 7.52 1.72 3.32
CA GLN A 62 7.88 2.19 1.98
C GLN A 62 7.09 1.44 0.89
N LEU A 63 6.94 0.12 1.00
CA LEU A 63 6.10 -0.67 0.07
C LEU A 63 4.62 -0.22 0.09
N VAL A 64 4.06 0.05 1.28
CA VAL A 64 2.69 0.58 1.41
C VAL A 64 2.57 1.95 0.75
N LEU A 65 3.58 2.81 0.88
CA LEU A 65 3.60 4.13 0.22
C LEU A 65 3.74 4.02 -1.30
N SER A 66 4.53 3.09 -1.82
CA SER A 66 4.59 2.81 -3.26
C SER A 66 3.23 2.34 -3.78
N ALA A 67 2.62 1.36 -3.09
CA ALA A 67 1.32 0.80 -3.45
C ALA A 67 0.23 1.88 -3.51
N VAL A 68 0.08 2.68 -2.44
CA VAL A 68 -0.97 3.70 -2.39
C VAL A 68 -0.80 4.78 -3.45
N ARG A 69 0.44 5.24 -3.70
CA ARG A 69 0.72 6.25 -4.73
C ARG A 69 0.41 5.74 -6.13
N SER A 70 0.84 4.52 -6.43
CA SER A 70 0.54 3.85 -7.69
C SER A 70 -0.98 3.68 -7.87
N THR A 71 -1.69 3.20 -6.84
CA THR A 71 -3.15 3.01 -6.92
C THR A 71 -3.89 4.33 -7.11
N ILE A 72 -3.52 5.38 -6.37
CA ILE A 72 -4.12 6.72 -6.52
C ILE A 72 -3.89 7.25 -7.94
N ALA A 73 -2.67 7.15 -8.47
CA ALA A 73 -2.35 7.62 -9.81
C ALA A 73 -3.19 6.89 -10.88
N ILE A 74 -3.34 5.56 -10.75
CA ILE A 74 -4.21 4.78 -11.62
C ILE A 74 -5.65 5.29 -11.51
N LEU A 75 -6.22 5.35 -10.30
CA LEU A 75 -7.61 5.79 -10.11
C LEU A 75 -7.87 7.19 -10.67
N GLN A 76 -6.95 8.13 -10.45
CA GLN A 76 -7.03 9.49 -10.98
C GLN A 76 -7.00 9.52 -12.52
N ASN A 77 -6.18 8.69 -13.16
CA ASN A 77 -6.15 8.58 -14.62
C ASN A 77 -7.49 8.10 -15.22
N PHE A 78 -8.30 7.38 -14.43
CA PHE A 78 -9.65 6.94 -14.79
C PHE A 78 -10.75 7.87 -14.25
N GLY A 79 -10.40 9.06 -13.75
CA GLY A 79 -11.37 10.03 -13.24
C GLY A 79 -12.02 9.63 -11.90
N LEU A 80 -11.44 8.68 -11.18
CA LEU A 80 -11.91 8.24 -9.88
C LEU A 80 -11.14 8.96 -8.78
N SER A 81 -11.85 9.73 -7.96
CA SER A 81 -11.28 10.34 -6.75
C SER A 81 -11.18 9.28 -5.66
N CYS A 82 -10.18 9.38 -4.78
CA CYS A 82 -10.09 8.48 -3.63
C CYS A 82 -9.40 9.17 -2.45
N ALA A 83 -9.52 8.56 -1.28
CA ALA A 83 -8.81 8.99 -0.08
C ALA A 83 -8.40 7.78 0.77
N ALA A 84 -7.18 7.81 1.30
CA ALA A 84 -6.67 6.81 2.23
C ALA A 84 -7.35 6.95 3.59
N PHE A 85 -7.65 5.81 4.19
CA PHE A 85 -8.17 5.71 5.55
C PHE A 85 -7.47 4.56 6.31
N GLY A 86 -7.91 4.29 7.55
CA GLY A 86 -7.38 3.18 8.33
C GLY A 86 -5.94 3.40 8.82
N SER A 87 -5.17 2.30 8.90
CA SER A 87 -3.84 2.28 9.53
C SER A 87 -2.84 3.22 8.85
N LEU A 88 -2.89 3.31 7.51
CA LEU A 88 -2.05 4.21 6.72
C LEU A 88 -2.37 5.68 7.01
N ALA A 89 -3.66 6.05 7.03
CA ALA A 89 -4.06 7.41 7.35
C ALA A 89 -3.62 7.80 8.77
N CYS A 90 -3.82 6.93 9.77
CA CYS A 90 -3.32 7.18 11.12
C CYS A 90 -1.82 7.44 11.14
N LYS A 91 -1.04 6.63 10.42
CA LYS A 91 0.42 6.82 10.32
C LYS A 91 0.79 8.16 9.70
N LEU A 92 0.07 8.58 8.66
CA LEU A 92 0.27 9.89 8.00
C LEU A 92 -0.10 11.07 8.92
N TYR A 93 -1.05 10.89 9.84
CA TYR A 93 -1.38 11.87 10.89
C TYR A 93 -0.41 11.87 12.08
N GLY A 94 0.68 11.09 12.04
CA GLY A 94 1.71 11.06 13.08
C GLY A 94 1.54 9.97 14.14
N GLU A 95 0.60 9.05 13.97
CA GLU A 95 0.41 7.93 14.90
C GLU A 95 1.55 6.90 14.81
N PHE A 96 1.80 6.16 15.89
CA PHE A 96 2.91 5.20 15.96
C PHE A 96 2.63 3.87 15.25
N ARG A 97 1.37 3.57 14.93
CA ARG A 97 0.99 2.30 14.30
C ARG A 97 1.52 2.20 12.87
N PHE A 98 2.28 1.14 12.58
CA PHE A 98 2.75 0.88 11.21
C PHE A 98 1.62 0.28 10.38
N PRO A 99 1.38 0.79 9.16
CA PRO A 99 0.37 0.22 8.28
C PRO A 99 0.83 -1.13 7.74
N GLU A 100 -0.12 -2.04 7.62
CA GLU A 100 0.12 -3.37 7.05
C GLU A 100 -0.35 -3.46 5.59
N ASP A 101 -1.31 -2.63 5.24
CA ASP A 101 -2.15 -2.68 4.05
C ASP A 101 -2.58 -1.26 3.64
N VAL A 102 -3.00 -1.12 2.39
CA VAL A 102 -3.57 0.12 1.84
C VAL A 102 -5.08 0.00 1.90
N ASN A 103 -5.73 0.97 2.54
CA ASN A 103 -7.20 1.06 2.59
C ASN A 103 -7.63 2.38 1.92
N LEU A 104 -8.35 2.29 0.81
CA LEU A 104 -8.79 3.43 0.00
C LEU A 104 -10.31 3.50 -0.07
N LEU A 105 -10.86 4.66 0.24
CA LEU A 105 -12.25 5.01 -0.06
C LEU A 105 -12.29 5.66 -1.44
N VAL A 106 -12.95 5.03 -2.40
CA VAL A 106 -13.07 5.54 -3.77
C VAL A 106 -14.38 6.28 -3.93
N LEU A 107 -14.29 7.57 -4.26
CA LEU A 107 -15.42 8.47 -4.50
C LEU A 107 -15.72 8.48 -5.99
N GLN A 108 -16.91 8.00 -6.34
CA GLN A 108 -17.37 8.00 -7.72
C GLN A 108 -18.00 9.35 -8.05
N PRO A 109 -17.82 9.85 -9.28
CA PRO A 109 -18.49 11.07 -9.73
C PRO A 109 -20.00 10.92 -9.55
N PRO A 110 -20.71 11.98 -9.08
CA PRO A 110 -22.16 11.94 -8.99
C PRO A 110 -22.73 11.64 -10.37
N GLN A 111 -23.73 10.76 -10.44
CA GLN A 111 -24.48 10.56 -11.68
C GLN A 111 -25.17 11.87 -11.98
N GLN A 112 -24.63 12.61 -12.94
CA GLN A 112 -25.04 13.97 -13.20
C GLN A 112 -26.34 13.95 -14.00
N GLY A 113 -27.44 13.57 -13.34
CA GLY A 113 -28.84 13.82 -13.69
C GLY A 113 -29.36 13.44 -15.08
N ASP A 114 -28.52 13.00 -16.02
CA ASP A 114 -28.93 12.62 -17.35
C ASP A 114 -29.47 11.19 -17.29
N PRO A 115 -30.79 10.99 -17.35
CA PRO A 115 -31.38 9.65 -17.31
C PRO A 115 -30.94 8.78 -18.51
N ASN A 116 -30.31 9.37 -19.53
CA ASN A 116 -29.80 8.65 -20.69
C ASN A 116 -28.29 8.34 -20.59
N SER A 117 -27.58 8.88 -19.60
CA SER A 117 -26.18 8.52 -19.35
C SER A 117 -26.14 7.13 -18.72
N SER A 118 -25.90 6.11 -19.54
CA SER A 118 -25.83 4.71 -19.11
C SER A 118 -24.57 4.38 -18.29
N ILE A 119 -23.89 5.38 -17.73
CA ILE A 119 -22.67 5.18 -16.94
C ILE A 119 -23.12 4.63 -15.60
N LEU A 120 -23.13 3.30 -15.45
CA LEU A 120 -23.41 2.65 -14.17
C LEU A 120 -22.26 2.94 -13.18
N PRO A 121 -22.56 3.06 -11.88
CA PRO A 121 -21.53 3.21 -10.85
C PRO A 121 -20.66 1.95 -10.85
N HIS A 122 -19.34 2.13 -10.79
CA HIS A 122 -18.41 1.01 -10.83
C HIS A 122 -18.59 0.13 -9.58
N THR A 123 -18.58 -1.18 -9.76
CA THR A 123 -18.51 -2.10 -8.61
C THR A 123 -17.09 -2.14 -8.03
N VAL A 124 -16.94 -2.66 -6.81
CA VAL A 124 -15.61 -2.82 -6.18
C VAL A 124 -14.73 -3.75 -7.02
N GLU A 125 -15.33 -4.80 -7.58
CA GLU A 125 -14.69 -5.79 -8.44
C GLU A 125 -14.21 -5.17 -9.75
N GLU A 126 -15.02 -4.31 -10.36
CA GLU A 126 -14.66 -3.55 -11.57
C GLU A 126 -13.49 -2.61 -11.32
N ILE A 127 -13.47 -1.88 -10.20
CA ILE A 127 -12.35 -1.00 -9.85
C ILE A 127 -11.07 -1.81 -9.63
N LYS A 128 -11.15 -2.94 -8.92
CA LYS A 128 -9.98 -3.81 -8.71
C LYS A 128 -9.46 -4.38 -10.04
N LYS A 129 -10.36 -4.79 -10.93
CA LYS A 129 -10.00 -5.26 -12.28
C LYS A 129 -9.35 -4.15 -13.09
N LEU A 130 -9.91 -2.94 -13.07
CA LEU A 130 -9.35 -1.76 -13.72
C LEU A 130 -7.92 -1.48 -13.25
N ILE A 131 -7.63 -1.59 -11.94
CA ILE A 131 -6.27 -1.40 -11.41
C ILE A 131 -5.30 -2.44 -11.96
N ILE A 132 -5.71 -3.72 -12.03
CA ILE A 132 -4.88 -4.79 -12.60
C ILE A 132 -4.67 -4.62 -14.10
N ASP A 133 -5.73 -4.26 -14.84
CA ASP A 133 -5.65 -4.07 -16.28
C ASP A 133 -4.74 -2.87 -16.63
N ALA A 134 -4.69 -1.85 -15.77
CA ALA A 134 -3.80 -0.70 -15.91
C ALA A 134 -2.32 -1.01 -15.61
N ASP A 135 -2.04 -1.87 -14.62
CA ASP A 135 -0.68 -2.25 -14.25
C ASP A 135 -0.58 -3.73 -13.82
N PRO A 136 -0.59 -4.67 -14.79
CA PRO A 136 -0.58 -6.11 -14.51
C PRO A 136 0.78 -6.62 -14.01
N VAL A 137 1.82 -5.79 -14.05
CA VAL A 137 3.16 -6.17 -13.58
C VAL A 137 3.18 -6.16 -12.05
N HIS A 138 2.63 -5.10 -11.46
CA HIS A 138 2.66 -4.85 -10.02
C HIS A 138 1.40 -5.33 -9.29
N TYR A 139 0.25 -5.40 -9.96
CA TYR A 139 -1.01 -5.78 -9.34
C TYR A 139 -1.51 -7.16 -9.77
N TYR A 140 -2.08 -7.90 -8.81
CA TYR A 140 -2.65 -9.22 -9.05
C TYR A 140 -3.64 -9.62 -7.94
N PHE A 141 -4.48 -10.61 -8.24
CA PHE A 141 -5.32 -11.26 -7.24
C PHE A 141 -4.59 -12.44 -6.59
N LYS A 142 -4.53 -12.46 -5.26
CA LYS A 142 -3.97 -13.60 -4.50
C LYS A 142 -5.05 -14.61 -4.10
N THR A 143 -6.23 -14.09 -3.79
CA THR A 143 -7.45 -14.80 -3.42
C THR A 143 -8.61 -14.14 -4.15
N PRO A 144 -9.75 -14.84 -4.34
CA PRO A 144 -10.92 -14.26 -5.02
C PRO A 144 -11.35 -12.99 -4.29
N GLY A 145 -11.20 -11.84 -4.97
CA GLY A 145 -11.58 -10.54 -4.44
C GLY A 145 -10.49 -9.76 -3.68
N ASP A 146 -9.33 -10.34 -3.35
CA ASP A 146 -8.27 -9.59 -2.66
C ASP A 146 -7.18 -9.13 -3.64
N LEU A 147 -7.06 -7.80 -3.77
CA LEU A 147 -6.08 -7.14 -4.62
C LEU A 147 -4.75 -6.97 -3.86
N PHE A 148 -3.65 -7.37 -4.50
CA PHE A 148 -2.30 -7.23 -3.96
C PHE A 148 -1.40 -6.44 -4.91
N TYR A 149 -0.51 -5.66 -4.31
CA TYR A 149 0.57 -4.93 -4.94
C TYR A 149 1.91 -5.58 -4.58
N ARG A 150 2.79 -5.73 -5.58
CA ARG A 150 4.18 -6.12 -5.40
C ARG A 150 5.08 -5.14 -6.15
N GLU A 151 6.28 -4.95 -5.64
CA GLU A 151 7.31 -4.14 -6.28
C GLU A 151 8.63 -4.93 -6.28
N GLU A 152 9.35 -4.89 -7.39
CA GLU A 152 10.62 -5.61 -7.52
C GLU A 152 11.62 -5.10 -6.47
N GLY A 153 12.30 -6.03 -5.80
CA GLY A 153 13.21 -5.72 -4.69
C GLY A 153 12.60 -5.89 -3.29
N TYR A 154 11.27 -5.92 -3.17
CA TYR A 154 10.60 -6.28 -1.93
C TYR A 154 10.31 -7.79 -1.89
N ARG A 155 10.47 -8.40 -0.71
CA ARG A 155 10.19 -9.84 -0.49
C ARG A 155 8.75 -10.11 -0.05
N THR A 156 7.92 -9.09 0.00
CA THR A 156 6.58 -9.13 0.58
C THR A 156 5.62 -8.34 -0.29
N ASP A 157 4.37 -8.75 -0.26
CA ASP A 157 3.28 -8.11 -1.00
C ASP A 157 2.51 -7.17 -0.06
N CYS A 158 1.88 -6.14 -0.62
CA CYS A 158 0.98 -5.25 0.09
C CYS A 158 -0.47 -5.49 -0.35
N ARG A 159 -1.37 -5.72 0.60
CA ARG A 159 -2.81 -5.82 0.30
C ARG A 159 -3.36 -4.41 0.02
N VAL A 160 -4.24 -4.29 -0.96
CA VAL A 160 -4.93 -3.05 -1.33
C VAL A 160 -6.43 -3.28 -1.25
N ASP A 161 -7.06 -2.70 -0.23
CA ASP A 161 -8.49 -2.75 -0.01
C ASP A 161 -9.18 -1.51 -0.57
N ILE A 162 -10.12 -1.75 -1.47
CA ILE A 162 -10.96 -0.72 -2.10
C ILE A 162 -12.33 -0.77 -1.44
N VAL A 163 -12.78 0.39 -0.99
CA VAL A 163 -14.07 0.57 -0.32
C VAL A 163 -14.85 1.68 -1.03
N LEU A 164 -16.15 1.49 -1.17
CA LEU A 164 -17.07 2.49 -1.71
C LEU A 164 -17.89 3.14 -0.58
N PRO A 165 -18.27 4.43 -0.69
CA PRO A 165 -19.20 5.06 0.24
C PRO A 165 -20.50 4.27 0.40
N GLY A 166 -21.11 4.34 1.59
CA GLY A 166 -22.31 3.57 1.93
C GLY A 166 -22.03 2.12 2.35
N THR A 167 -20.81 1.60 2.14
CA THR A 167 -20.37 0.34 2.75
C THR A 167 -19.74 0.59 4.12
N MET A 168 -19.84 -0.39 5.04
CA MET A 168 -19.29 -0.30 6.41
C MET A 168 -19.76 0.91 7.24
N HIS A 169 -20.99 1.39 7.05
CA HIS A 169 -21.53 2.61 7.69
C HIS A 169 -20.73 3.89 7.38
N LEU A 170 -19.94 3.90 6.31
CA LEU A 170 -19.26 5.10 5.86
C LEU A 170 -20.26 6.06 5.23
N PRO A 171 -20.20 7.37 5.55
CA PRO A 171 -21.10 8.34 4.97
C PRO A 171 -20.92 8.40 3.45
N ASN A 172 -22.01 8.70 2.74
CA ASN A 172 -21.94 9.07 1.33
C ASN A 172 -21.20 10.41 1.23
N LEU A 173 -19.90 10.33 1.00
CA LEU A 173 -19.07 11.49 0.71
C LEU A 173 -19.22 11.80 -0.78
N LEU A 174 -19.59 13.04 -1.08
CA LEU A 174 -19.53 13.52 -2.45
C LEU A 174 -18.06 13.74 -2.83
N PRO A 175 -17.65 13.39 -4.06
CA PRO A 175 -16.34 13.76 -4.55
C PRO A 175 -16.21 15.29 -4.53
N PRO A 176 -14.98 15.81 -4.35
CA PRO A 176 -14.75 17.24 -4.47
C PRO A 176 -15.17 17.67 -5.87
N GLU A 177 -16.05 18.66 -5.97
CA GLU A 177 -16.40 19.27 -7.25
C GLU A 177 -15.10 19.66 -7.96
N PRO A 178 -14.91 19.28 -9.23
CA PRO A 178 -13.74 19.71 -9.99
C PRO A 178 -13.82 21.23 -10.03
N SER A 179 -12.99 21.90 -9.24
CA SER A 179 -12.90 23.35 -9.21
C SER A 179 -12.42 23.79 -10.59
N GLY A 180 -13.38 24.05 -11.48
CA GLY A 180 -13.14 24.46 -12.84
C GLY A 180 -12.32 25.74 -12.81
N GLY A 181 -11.10 25.66 -13.35
CA GLY A 181 -10.25 26.81 -13.59
C GLY A 181 -9.07 26.92 -12.64
N ALA A 182 -7.90 26.53 -13.16
CA ALA A 182 -6.67 27.26 -12.90
C ALA A 182 -6.85 28.70 -13.44
N THR A 183 -7.67 29.52 -12.78
CA THR A 183 -7.72 30.94 -13.04
C THR A 183 -6.55 31.53 -12.27
N THR A 184 -5.52 31.92 -13.01
CA THR A 184 -4.41 32.74 -12.54
C THR A 184 -4.94 33.87 -11.67
N ALA A 185 -4.58 33.85 -10.40
CA ALA A 185 -5.01 34.83 -9.41
C ALA A 185 -4.53 36.24 -9.80
N ASN A 186 -5.46 37.08 -10.23
CA ASN A 186 -5.33 38.51 -10.01
C ASN A 186 -5.83 38.79 -8.60
N ALA A 187 -4.91 39.27 -7.75
CA ALA A 187 -5.20 39.67 -6.40
C ALA A 187 -6.14 40.90 -6.44
N ASP A 188 -7.36 40.73 -5.96
CA ASP A 188 -8.14 41.86 -5.48
C ASP A 188 -8.87 41.49 -4.19
N THR A 189 -8.91 42.46 -3.29
CA THR A 189 -9.20 42.34 -1.87
C THR A 189 -10.68 42.59 -1.63
N GLY A 190 -11.40 41.70 -0.94
CA GLY A 190 -12.75 42.04 -0.48
C GLY A 190 -13.59 40.89 0.09
N ASP A 191 -13.73 40.91 1.42
CA ASP A 191 -14.90 40.52 2.22
C ASP A 191 -15.53 39.12 2.08
N GLY A 192 -15.06 38.19 2.92
CA GLY A 192 -15.74 37.94 4.20
C GLY A 192 -17.13 37.30 4.22
N ALA A 193 -17.47 36.40 3.29
CA ALA A 193 -18.64 35.52 3.44
C ALA A 193 -18.20 34.08 3.74
N ALA A 194 -18.59 33.56 4.91
CA ALA A 194 -18.37 32.19 5.34
C ALA A 194 -19.11 31.20 4.42
N SER A 195 -18.47 30.84 3.30
CA SER A 195 -18.93 29.84 2.37
C SER A 195 -19.00 28.49 3.08
N ALA A 196 -20.16 27.84 2.98
CA ALA A 196 -20.47 26.54 3.57
C ALA A 196 -19.27 25.60 3.44
N THR A 197 -18.80 25.13 4.60
CA THR A 197 -17.63 24.29 4.80
C THR A 197 -17.57 23.12 3.83
N GLY A 198 -16.93 23.33 2.69
CA GLY A 198 -16.51 22.25 1.80
C GLY A 198 -15.63 21.32 2.63
N ARG A 199 -16.07 20.06 2.78
CA ARG A 199 -15.31 19.02 3.47
C ARG A 199 -13.98 18.83 2.73
N GLN A 200 -12.93 19.54 3.16
CA GLN A 200 -11.62 19.47 2.52
C GLN A 200 -11.03 18.09 2.77
N ILE A 201 -10.86 17.33 1.69
CA ILE A 201 -9.93 16.19 1.68
C ILE A 201 -8.54 16.79 1.90
N ILE A 202 -7.89 16.39 3.00
CA ILE A 202 -6.54 16.86 3.31
C ILE A 202 -5.55 15.97 2.56
N THR A 203 -4.52 16.55 1.96
CA THR A 203 -3.43 15.78 1.35
C THR A 203 -2.20 15.80 2.25
N VAL A 204 -1.70 14.62 2.63
CA VAL A 204 -0.43 14.46 3.36
C VAL A 204 0.55 13.73 2.44
N SER A 205 1.68 14.35 2.10
CA SER A 205 2.67 13.79 1.17
C SER A 205 2.10 13.42 -0.21
N GLY A 206 1.13 14.20 -0.70
CA GLY A 206 0.41 13.95 -1.95
C GLY A 206 -0.65 12.84 -1.88
N ILE A 207 -0.88 12.25 -0.70
CA ILE A 207 -1.89 11.23 -0.49
C ILE A 207 -3.13 11.90 0.12
N PRO A 208 -4.29 11.90 -0.56
CA PRO A 208 -5.55 12.33 0.04
C PRO A 208 -5.88 11.42 1.21
N VAL A 209 -6.16 11.99 2.37
CA VAL A 209 -6.47 11.27 3.62
C VAL A 209 -7.79 11.74 4.20
N ILE A 210 -8.59 10.81 4.71
CA ILE A 210 -9.82 11.13 5.45
C ILE A 210 -9.45 11.38 6.92
N PRO A 211 -9.76 12.56 7.48
CA PRO A 211 -9.57 12.81 8.90
C PRO A 211 -10.35 11.79 9.74
N PHE A 212 -9.70 11.18 10.72
CA PHE A 212 -10.29 10.12 11.54
C PHE A 212 -11.56 10.57 12.27
N CYS A 213 -11.63 11.85 12.67
CA CYS A 213 -12.82 12.43 13.28
C CYS A 213 -14.05 12.36 12.37
N LEU A 214 -13.90 12.45 11.04
CA LEU A 214 -15.04 12.34 10.11
C LEU A 214 -15.61 10.93 10.06
N LEU A 215 -14.79 9.90 10.32
CA LEU A 215 -15.23 8.51 10.39
C LEU A 215 -15.96 8.19 11.70
N LEU A 216 -15.69 8.94 12.77
CA LEU A 216 -16.28 8.70 14.09
C LEU A 216 -17.63 9.40 14.33
N LEU A 217 -17.96 10.43 13.56
CA LEU A 217 -19.15 11.27 13.77
C LEU A 217 -20.49 10.59 13.40
N HIS A 218 -20.48 9.34 12.95
CA HIS A 218 -21.67 8.63 12.43
C HIS A 218 -22.06 7.38 13.24
N LYS A 219 -21.76 7.35 14.54
CA LYS A 219 -22.25 6.29 15.44
C LYS A 219 -23.58 6.64 16.10
#